data_AF-A0A367LXG2-F1
#
_entry.id   AF-A0A367LXG2-F1
#
_cell.length_a   1.000
_cell.length_b   1.000
_cell.length_c   1.000
_cell.angle_alpha   90.00
_cell.angle_beta   90.00
_cell.angle_gamma   90.00
#
_symmetry.space_group_name_H-M   'P 1'
#
loop_
_entity.id
_entity.type
_entity.pdbx_description
1 polymer ?
#
loop_
_entity_poly.entity_id
_entity_poly.type
_entity_poly.pdbx_seq_one_letter_code
_entity_poly.pdbx_strand_id
1 'polypeptide(L)' 'MNSPRQLDSPLYQLLHAEDIEGFNRQKPADGWIDLAGGDFRGLDLRLLDAARVDFSDAYFRGADLRGVDLREARLEGAS' A
#
# COMPACT_ATOMS: atom_id res chain seq x y z
N MET A 1 15.78 -5.88 -12.36
CA MET A 1 14.78 -6.76 -11.72
C MET A 1 14.77 -6.39 -10.25
N ASN A 2 13.91 -5.44 -9.85
CA ASN A 2 13.71 -5.16 -8.43
C ASN A 2 12.90 -6.33 -7.88
N SER A 3 13.48 -7.11 -6.97
CA SER A 3 12.70 -8.13 -6.27
C SER A 3 11.66 -7.44 -5.40
N PRO A 4 10.41 -7.92 -5.33
CA PRO A 4 9.43 -7.45 -4.37
C PRO A 4 10.04 -7.50 -2.96
N ARG A 5 9.98 -6.38 -2.23
CA ARG A 5 10.57 -6.29 -0.89
C ARG A 5 9.45 -6.37 0.15
N GLN A 6 9.59 -7.26 1.12
CA GLN A 6 8.85 -7.11 2.36
C GLN A 6 9.47 -5.93 3.12
N LEU A 7 8.69 -4.86 3.28
CA LEU A 7 9.12 -3.66 3.97
C LEU A 7 9.05 -3.90 5.49
N ASP A 8 10.08 -3.47 6.21
CA ASP A 8 10.08 -3.51 7.68
C ASP A 8 9.34 -2.29 8.24
N SER A 9 8.02 -2.30 8.05
CA SER A 9 7.11 -1.23 8.47
C SER A 9 5.90 -1.84 9.17
N PRO A 10 5.52 -1.36 10.38
CA PRO A 10 4.30 -1.81 11.04
C PRO A 10 3.05 -1.63 10.17
N LEU A 11 2.99 -0.54 9.40
CA LEU A 11 1.88 -0.29 8.48
C LEU A 11 1.86 -1.31 7.34
N TYR A 12 3.02 -1.70 6.82
CA TYR A 12 3.10 -2.74 5.79
C TYR A 12 2.64 -4.11 6.32
N GLN A 13 2.98 -4.44 7.57
CA GLN A 13 2.53 -5.68 8.21
C GLN A 13 1.01 -5.74 8.37
N LEU A 14 0.35 -4.62 8.65
CA LEU A 14 -1.12 -4.55 8.73
C LEU A 14 -1.77 -4.87 7.39
N LEU A 15 -1.22 -4.35 6.28
CA LEU A 15 -1.72 -4.66 4.94
C LEU A 15 -1.56 -6.15 4.60
N HIS A 16 -0.45 -6.78 4.98
CA HIS A 16 -0.23 -8.22 4.80
C HIS A 16 -1.11 -9.10 5.70
N ALA A 17 -1.53 -8.56 6.84
CA ALA A 17 -2.52 -9.19 7.71
C ALA A 17 -3.97 -8.93 7.26
N GLU A 18 -4.17 -8.25 6.12
CA GLU A 18 -5.47 -7.79 5.62
C GLU A 18 -6.25 -6.91 6.63
N ASP A 19 -5.53 -6.28 7.57
CA ASP A 19 -6.08 -5.35 8.57
C ASP A 19 -6.06 -3.92 8.02
N ILE A 20 -6.93 -3.66 7.05
CA ILE A 20 -7.07 -2.34 6.41
C ILE A 20 -7.56 -1.29 7.41
N GLU A 21 -8.46 -1.67 8.32
CA GLU A 21 -8.94 -0.75 9.37
C GLU A 21 -7.79 -0.35 10.31
N GLY A 22 -6.96 -1.32 10.72
CA GLY A 22 -5.76 -1.09 11.51
C GLY A 22 -4.77 -0.17 10.80
N PHE A 23 -4.53 -0.39 9.50
CA PHE A 23 -3.70 0.51 8.70
C PHE A 23 -4.27 1.94 8.72
N ASN A 24 -5.55 2.11 8.38
CA ASN A 24 -6.18 3.43 8.29
C ASN A 24 -6.17 4.17 9.63
N ARG A 25 -6.29 3.44 10.75
CA ARG A 25 -6.25 4.01 12.11
C ARG A 25 -4.84 4.44 12.53
N GLN A 26 -3.81 3.71 12.09
CA GLN A 26 -2.42 3.93 12.49
C GLN A 26 -1.67 4.83 11.51
N LYS A 27 -2.14 4.92 10.26
CA LYS A 27 -1.60 5.84 9.27
C LYS A 27 -1.69 7.26 9.82
N PRO A 28 -0.58 8.01 9.85
CA PRO A 28 -0.60 9.40 10.28
C PRO A 28 -1.42 10.23 9.29
N ALA A 29 -2.14 11.22 9.82
CA ALA A 29 -2.93 12.16 9.01
C ALA A 29 -2.04 13.06 8.14
N ASP A 30 -0.80 13.28 8.56
CA ASP A 30 0.18 14.13 7.91
C ASP A 30 1.43 13.34 7.50
N GLY A 31 2.09 13.82 6.46
CA GLY A 31 3.31 13.21 5.92
C GLY A 31 3.03 12.26 4.76
N TRP A 32 4.11 11.71 4.21
CA TRP A 32 4.07 10.64 3.22
C TRP A 32 4.40 9.31 3.88
N ILE A 33 3.69 8.26 3.50
CA ILE A 33 4.02 6.89 3.91
C ILE A 33 4.80 6.22 2.79
N ASP A 34 6.04 5.85 3.08
CA ASP A 34 6.88 5.11 2.14
C ASP A 34 6.50 3.63 2.16
N LEU A 35 5.88 3.19 1.07
CA LEU A 35 5.59 1.80 0.76
C LEU A 35 6.17 1.41 -0.61
N ALA A 36 7.20 2.14 -1.08
CA ALA A 36 7.78 1.94 -2.40
C ALA A 36 8.46 0.57 -2.52
N GLY A 37 8.29 -0.09 -3.67
CA GLY A 37 8.82 -1.43 -3.92
C GLY A 37 8.14 -2.56 -3.13
N GLY A 38 7.05 -2.26 -2.41
CA GLY A 38 6.31 -3.21 -1.60
C GLY A 38 5.60 -4.28 -2.43
N ASP A 39 5.47 -5.47 -1.85
CA ASP A 39 4.69 -6.57 -2.44
C ASP A 39 3.27 -6.55 -1.89
N PHE A 40 2.30 -6.21 -2.73
CA PHE A 40 0.88 -6.19 -2.37
C PHE A 40 0.07 -7.21 -3.19
N ARG A 41 0.75 -8.17 -3.83
CA ARG A 41 0.10 -9.13 -4.73
C ARG A 41 -0.89 -10.00 -3.98
N GLY A 42 -2.09 -10.11 -4.54
CA GLY A 42 -3.16 -10.95 -4.01
C GLY A 42 -3.86 -10.42 -2.75
N LEU A 43 -3.49 -9.24 -2.25
CA LEU A 43 -4.11 -8.66 -1.05
C LEU A 43 -5.48 -8.06 -1.35
N ASP A 44 -6.42 -8.20 -0.42
CA ASP A 44 -7.63 -7.38 -0.41
C ASP A 44 -7.33 -6.01 0.21
N LEU A 45 -7.24 -4.98 -0.65
CA LEU A 45 -6.93 -3.61 -0.25
C LEU A 45 -8.16 -2.69 -0.33
N ARG A 46 -9.37 -3.26 -0.40
CA ARG A 46 -10.59 -2.46 -0.43
C ARG A 46 -10.68 -1.61 0.85
N LEU A 47 -11.18 -0.38 0.71
CA LEU A 47 -11.30 0.61 1.80
C LEU A 47 -9.97 1.17 2.34
N LEU A 48 -8.83 0.85 1.69
CA LEU A 48 -7.55 1.43 2.05
C LEU A 48 -7.55 2.96 1.88
N ASP A 49 -7.15 3.69 2.91
CA ASP A 49 -6.78 5.09 2.80
C ASP A 49 -5.38 5.20 2.17
N ALA A 50 -5.37 5.26 0.85
CA ALA A 50 -4.15 5.40 0.05
C ALA A 50 -3.69 6.86 -0.11
N ALA A 51 -4.35 7.84 0.53
CA ALA A 51 -3.96 9.24 0.39
C ALA A 51 -2.55 9.48 0.96
N ARG A 52 -1.69 10.12 0.17
CA ARG A 52 -0.30 10.42 0.55
C ARG A 52 0.54 9.17 0.86
N VAL A 53 0.22 8.05 0.21
CA VAL A 53 1.04 6.83 0.25
C VAL A 53 1.88 6.75 -1.01
N ASP A 54 3.18 6.46 -0.84
CA ASP A 54 4.10 6.21 -1.93
C ASP A 54 4.15 4.71 -2.23
N PHE A 55 3.53 4.31 -3.33
CA PHE A 55 3.55 2.97 -3.90
C PHE A 55 4.42 2.88 -5.16
N SER A 56 5.41 3.77 -5.31
CA SER A 56 6.30 3.72 -6.47
C SER A 56 7.02 2.35 -6.54
N ASP A 57 7.13 1.77 -7.73
CA ASP A 57 7.68 0.42 -7.96
C ASP A 57 6.99 -0.73 -7.19
N ALA A 58 5.78 -0.53 -6.66
CA ALA A 58 5.04 -1.54 -5.91
C ALA A 58 4.34 -2.57 -6.82
N TYR A 59 4.09 -3.77 -6.28
CA TYR A 59 3.49 -4.89 -7.02
C TYR A 59 2.06 -5.17 -6.55
N PHE A 60 1.06 -4.94 -7.40
CA PHE A 60 -0.37 -5.11 -7.13
C PHE A 60 -1.02 -6.25 -7.91
N ARG A 61 -0.26 -7.10 -8.61
CA ARG A 61 -0.83 -8.23 -9.36
C ARG A 61 -1.77 -9.06 -8.48
N GLY A 62 -3.04 -9.09 -8.87
CA GLY A 62 -4.08 -9.85 -8.17
C GLY A 62 -4.61 -9.20 -6.89
N ALA A 63 -4.15 -8.00 -6.52
CA ALA A 63 -4.71 -7.24 -5.41
C ALA A 63 -6.09 -6.69 -5.78
N ASP A 64 -7.00 -6.63 -4.80
CA ASP A 64 -8.31 -5.99 -4.96
C ASP A 64 -8.24 -4.53 -4.51
N LEU A 65 -8.15 -3.61 -5.48
CA LEU A 65 -8.13 -2.16 -5.27
C LEU A 65 -9.49 -1.51 -5.60
N ARG A 66 -10.57 -2.29 -5.74
CA ARG A 66 -11.87 -1.73 -6.15
C ARG A 66 -12.36 -0.72 -5.11
N GLY A 67 -12.64 0.50 -5.57
CA GLY A 67 -13.14 1.59 -4.73
C GLY A 67 -12.07 2.30 -3.90
N VAL A 68 -10.79 1.96 -4.04
CA VAL A 68 -9.69 2.69 -3.40
C VAL A 68 -9.45 4.00 -4.15
N ASP A 69 -9.37 5.11 -3.42
CA ASP A 69 -9.02 6.41 -3.99
C ASP A 69 -7.49 6.56 -4.05
N LEU A 70 -6.93 6.50 -5.26
CA LEU A 70 -5.49 6.58 -5.51
C LEU A 70 -5.05 7.95 -6.03
N ARG A 71 -5.92 8.96 -6.07
CA ARG A 71 -5.61 10.28 -6.68
C ARG A 71 -4.47 11.03 -5.98
N GLU A 72 -4.28 10.77 -4.69
CA GLU A 72 -3.20 11.35 -3.87
C GLU A 72 -2.06 10.36 -3.58
N ALA A 73 -2.08 9.18 -4.20
CA ALA A 73 -1.02 8.19 -4.09
C ALA A 73 0.04 8.39 -5.17
N ARG A 74 1.29 8.00 -4.89
CA ARG A 74 2.33 7.89 -5.93
C ARG A 74 2.37 6.44 -6.41
N LEU A 75 2.26 6.26 -7.72
CA LEU A 75 2.14 4.94 -8.37
C LEU A 75 3.17 4.74 -9.49
N GLU A 76 4.23 5.55 -9.50
CA GLU A 76 5.18 5.54 -10.59
C GLU A 76 5.96 4.21 -10.61
N GLY A 77 5.89 3.49 -11.72
CA GLY A 77 6.49 2.14 -11.82
C GLY A 77 5.71 1.01 -11.15
N ALA A 78 4.55 1.29 -10.54
CA ALA A 78 3.71 0.22 -9.96
C ALA A 78 3.15 -0.72 -11.03
N SER A 79 3.03 -2.02 -10.72
CA SER A 79 2.64 -3.06 -11.68
C SER A 79 1.62 -4.07 -11.16
#